data_AF-U2L1K7-F1
#
_entry.id   AF-U2L1K7-F1
#
_cell.length_a   1.000
_cell.length_b   1.000
_cell.length_c   1.000
_cell.angle_alpha   90.00
_cell.angle_beta   90.00
_cell.angle_gamma   90.00
#
_symmetry.space_group_name_H-M   'P 1'
#
loop_
_entity.id
_entity.type
_entity.pdbx_description
1 polymer ?
#
loop_
_entity_poly.entity_id
_entity_poly.type
_entity_poly.pdbx_seq_one_letter_code
_entity_poly.pdbx_strand_id
1 'polypeptide(L)' 'MQILAKKIETDNIAINISNQPNGVYLLQITINGKSTTWKIVKK' A
#
# COMPACT_ATOMS: atom_id res chain seq x y z
N MET A 1 7.94 4.90 12.78
CA MET A 1 7.14 4.09 11.85
C MET A 1 6.99 4.88 10.55
N GLN A 2 7.38 4.35 9.40
CA GLN A 2 7.17 5.04 8.12
C GLN A 2 5.85 4.60 7.50
N ILE A 3 5.02 5.55 7.06
CA ILE A 3 3.73 5.31 6.43
C ILE A 3 3.78 5.94 5.04
N LEU A 4 3.64 5.13 4.00
CA LEU A 4 3.45 5.59 2.62
C LEU A 4 1.96 5.69 2.35
N ALA A 5 1.45 6.92 2.25
CA ALA A 5 0.06 7.19 1.90
C ALA A 5 0.00 7.80 0.49
N LYS A 6 -0.94 7.31 -0.33
CA LYS A 6 -1.20 7.85 -1.67
C LYS A 6 -2.69 8.04 -1.85
N LYS A 7 -3.10 9.23 -2.30
CA LYS A 7 -4.49 9.54 -2.59
C LYS A 7 -4.90 8.85 -3.90
N ILE A 8 -6.12 8.35 -3.94
CA ILE A 8 -6.74 7.82 -5.15
C ILE A 8 -7.24 8.98 -5.99
N GLU A 9 -6.61 9.19 -7.15
CA GLU A 9 -6.97 10.25 -8.10
C GLU A 9 -7.53 9.71 -9.41
N THR A 10 -7.30 8.42 -9.68
CA THR A 10 -7.74 7.71 -10.88
C THR A 10 -8.13 6.26 -10.53
N ASP A 11 -8.72 5.55 -11.48
CA ASP A 11 -9.15 4.16 -11.32
C ASP A 11 -7.99 3.19 -11.05
N ASN A 12 -6.75 3.57 -11.39
CA ASN A 12 -5.57 2.73 -11.25
C ASN A 12 -4.43 3.48 -10.55
N ILE A 13 -3.92 2.88 -9.46
CA ILE A 13 -2.77 3.42 -8.72
C ILE A 13 -1.66 2.38 -8.65
N ALA A 14 -0.48 2.79 -9.10
CA ALA A 14 0.75 2.05 -8.81
C ALA A 14 1.39 2.58 -7.51
N ILE A 15 1.75 1.65 -6.62
CA ILE A 15 2.60 1.89 -5.45
C ILE A 15 3.91 1.16 -5.70
N ASN A 16 5.00 1.91 -5.90
CA ASN A 16 6.32 1.35 -6.13
C ASN A 16 7.07 1.19 -4.79
N ILE A 17 7.39 -0.06 -4.43
CA ILE A 17 8.15 -0.41 -3.22
C ILE A 17 9.55 -0.98 -3.54
N SER A 18 10.04 -0.82 -4.77
CA SER A 18 11.35 -1.36 -5.20
C SER A 18 12.52 -0.86 -4.33
N ASN A 19 12.53 0.43 -3.99
CA ASN A 19 13.57 1.06 -3.17
C ASN A 19 13.38 0.84 -1.66
N GLN A 20 12.37 0.07 -1.24
CA GLN A 20 12.14 -0.25 0.16
C GLN A 20 12.86 -1.57 0.53
N PRO A 21 13.35 -1.76 1.77
CA PRO A 21 14.04 -2.98 2.19
C PRO A 21 13.21 -4.26 2.01
N ASN A 22 13.85 -5.41 2.06
CA ASN A 22 13.10 -6.68 2.12
C ASN A 22 12.43 -6.80 3.48
N GLY A 23 11.22 -7.36 3.51
CA GLY A 23 10.40 -7.38 4.72
C GLY A 23 8.90 -7.50 4.46
N VAL A 24 8.14 -7.27 5.53
CA VAL A 24 6.68 -7.35 5.53
C VAL A 24 6.09 -5.96 5.48
N TYR A 25 5.15 -5.75 4.56
CA TYR A 25 4.40 -4.52 4.39
C TYR A 25 2.91 -4.78 4.60
N LEU A 26 2.23 -3.79 5.19
CA LEU A 26 0.78 -3.77 5.27
C LEU A 26 0.26 -2.71 4.30
N LEU A 27 -0.52 -3.13 3.32
CA LEU A 27 -1.24 -2.25 2.42
C LEU A 27 -2.68 -2.15 2.89
N GLN A 28 -3.07 -0.97 3.37
CA GLN A 28 -4.47 -0.67 3.71
C GLN A 28 -5.10 0.10 2.56
N ILE A 29 -6.24 -0.39 2.06
CA ILE A 29 -7.02 0.24 1.00
C ILE A 29 -8.39 0.57 1.57
N THR A 30 -8.82 1.82 1.46
CA THR A 30 -10.15 2.27 1.86
C THR A 30 -10.90 2.80 0.65
N ILE A 31 -12.02 2.17 0.30
CA ILE A 31 -12.89 2.57 -0.81
C ILE A 31 -14.31 2.72 -0.25
N ASN A 32 -14.91 3.89 -0.45
CA ASN A 32 -16.26 4.21 0.01
C ASN A 32 -16.48 3.85 1.51
N GLY A 33 -15.53 4.22 2.36
CA GLY A 33 -15.56 3.95 3.81
C GLY A 33 -15.25 2.52 4.24
N LYS A 34 -15.14 1.56 3.31
CA LYS A 34 -14.80 0.16 3.60
C LYS A 34 -13.30 -0.05 3.43
N SER A 35 -12.67 -0.67 4.43
CA SER A 35 -11.23 -0.94 4.42
C SER A 35 -10.93 -2.42 4.21
N THR A 36 -9.87 -2.71 3.47
CA THR A 36 -9.21 -4.01 3.41
C THR A 36 -7.72 -3.84 3.66
N THR A 37 -7.10 -4.84 4.28
CA THR A 37 -5.67 -4.82 4.60
C THR A 37 -5.00 -6.05 4.04
N TRP A 38 -3.95 -5.86 3.25
CA TRP A 38 -3.17 -6.92 2.63
C TRP A 38 -1.76 -6.97 3.21
N LYS A 39 -1.26 -8.18 3.42
CA LYS A 39 0.14 -8.43 3.78
C LYS A 39 0.94 -8.70 2.51
N ILE A 40 1.97 -7.90 2.28
CA ILE A 40 2.92 -8.07 1.17
C ILE A 40 4.26 -8.48 1.75
N VAL A 41 4.84 -9.57 1.24
CA VAL A 41 6.16 -10.06 1.63
C VAL A 41 7.13 -9.79 0.49
N LYS A 42 8.08 -8.87 0.70
CA LYS A 42 9.16 -8.57 -0.25
C LYS A 42 10.40 -9.37 0.13
N LYS A 43 10.89 -10.19 -0.80
CA LYS A 43 12.09 -11.03 -0.64
C LYS A 43 13.32 -10.38 -1.24
#